data_AF-A0A6P9AUD4-F1
#
_entry.id   AF-A0A6P9AUD4-F1
#
_cell.length_a   1.000
_cell.length_b   1.000
_cell.length_c   1.000
_cell.angle_alpha   90.00
_cell.angle_beta   90.00
_cell.angle_gamma   90.00
#
_symmetry.space_group_name_H-M   'P 1'
#
loop_
_entity.id
_entity.type
_entity.pdbx_description
1 polymer ?
#
loop_
_entity_poly.entity_id
_entity_poly.type
_entity_poly.pdbx_seq_one_letter_code
_entity_poly.pdbx_strand_id
1 'polypeptide(L)'
;RRRSLNSCLRQFSEAGTRCREATSECDLPEFCNGTSYDCPTDVHKQDGTPCGNDNHCFLGLCLDLHTHCKALFGPDAREAPLSCFKEMNMRGDRFGNCGKDGSVFRKCREKDVLCGRVQCVNVGKISRIATGQEVLQTPVGGTVCWGTEFDLGEDVYDLGAV
;
A
#
# COMPACT_ATOMS: atom_id res chain seq x y z
N ARG A 1 -34.06 -5.13 -6.53
CA ARG A 1 -33.00 -5.93 -7.20
C ARG A 1 -31.81 -5.01 -7.47
N ARG A 2 -30.82 -4.97 -6.57
CA ARG A 2 -29.61 -4.16 -6.76
C ARG A 2 -28.85 -4.74 -7.97
N ARG A 3 -28.62 -3.94 -9.01
CA ARG A 3 -27.72 -4.35 -10.11
C ARG A 3 -26.34 -4.50 -9.46
N SER A 4 -25.69 -5.64 -9.65
CA SER A 4 -24.30 -5.83 -9.24
C SER A 4 -23.46 -4.76 -9.97
N LEU A 5 -22.70 -3.96 -9.22
CA LEU A 5 -21.86 -2.86 -9.70
C LEU A 5 -20.59 -3.34 -10.44
N ASN A 6 -20.55 -4.62 -10.85
CA ASN A 6 -19.42 -5.28 -11.48
C ASN A 6 -19.92 -6.26 -12.57
N SER A 7 -20.80 -5.82 -13.48
CA SER A 7 -21.43 -6.77 -14.42
C SER A 7 -21.91 -6.15 -15.73
N CYS A 8 -21.60 -6.81 -16.84
CA CYS A 8 -21.91 -6.43 -18.23
C CYS A 8 -23.19 -7.12 -18.76
N LEU A 9 -24.23 -7.22 -17.91
CA LEU A 9 -25.40 -8.13 -18.05
C LEU A 9 -26.38 -7.87 -19.20
N ARG A 10 -26.10 -7.01 -20.17
CA ARG A 10 -27.02 -6.81 -21.30
C ARG A 10 -26.32 -7.16 -22.60
N GLN A 11 -26.53 -8.40 -23.03
CA GLN A 11 -26.30 -8.84 -24.41
C GLN A 11 -24.93 -8.41 -24.93
N PHE A 12 -23.84 -8.92 -24.33
CA PHE A 12 -22.48 -8.42 -24.54
C PHE A 12 -22.47 -6.89 -24.58
N SER A 13 -22.59 -6.24 -23.41
CA SER A 13 -22.60 -4.77 -23.32
C SER A 13 -21.59 -4.18 -24.29
N GLU A 14 -22.02 -3.16 -25.06
CA GLU A 14 -21.18 -2.55 -26.10
C GLU A 14 -19.78 -2.27 -25.54
N ALA A 15 -18.76 -2.62 -26.33
CA ALA A 15 -17.38 -2.40 -25.92
C ALA A 15 -17.19 -0.92 -25.53
N GLY A 16 -16.63 -0.67 -24.34
CA GLY A 16 -16.53 0.68 -23.78
C GLY A 16 -17.69 1.07 -22.84
N THR A 17 -18.66 0.19 -22.58
CA THR A 17 -19.64 0.41 -21.51
C THR A 17 -18.96 0.30 -20.16
N ARG A 18 -18.96 1.37 -19.35
CA ARG A 18 -18.38 1.34 -18.00
C ARG A 18 -19.14 0.35 -17.11
N CYS A 19 -18.41 -0.57 -16.49
CA CYS A 19 -18.98 -1.57 -15.60
C CYS A 19 -18.60 -1.41 -14.13
N ARG A 20 -17.49 -0.70 -13.84
CA ARG A 20 -17.10 -0.29 -12.47
C ARG A 20 -16.60 1.15 -12.49
N GLU A 21 -16.97 1.91 -11.47
CA GLU A 21 -16.49 3.28 -11.26
C GLU A 21 -15.21 3.26 -10.42
N ALA A 22 -14.31 4.20 -10.67
CA ALA A 22 -13.15 4.41 -9.82
C ALA A 22 -13.59 4.84 -8.41
N THR A 23 -13.00 4.22 -7.39
CA THR A 23 -13.29 4.47 -5.97
C THR A 23 -12.36 5.53 -5.36
N SER A 24 -11.22 5.79 -5.99
CA SER A 24 -10.26 6.81 -5.59
C SER A 24 -9.61 7.43 -6.82
N GLU A 25 -8.83 8.51 -6.65
CA GLU A 25 -8.04 9.07 -7.74
C GLU A 25 -6.92 8.14 -8.24
N CYS A 26 -6.56 7.13 -7.45
CA CYS A 26 -5.56 6.12 -7.79
C CYS A 26 -6.16 4.89 -8.46
N ASP A 27 -7.48 4.79 -8.49
CA ASP A 27 -8.24 3.69 -9.05
C ASP A 27 -8.67 4.01 -10.50
N LEU A 28 -8.70 3.03 -11.40
CA LEU A 28 -9.08 3.25 -12.80
C LEU A 28 -10.45 2.61 -13.08
N PRO A 29 -11.37 3.27 -13.79
CA PRO A 29 -12.64 2.64 -14.13
C PRO A 29 -12.45 1.54 -15.18
N GLU A 30 -13.23 0.46 -15.07
CA GLU A 30 -13.25 -0.62 -16.05
C GLU A 30 -14.47 -0.54 -16.96
N PHE A 31 -14.25 -1.06 -18.17
CA PHE A 31 -15.20 -1.02 -19.25
C PHE A 31 -15.37 -2.42 -19.83
N CYS A 32 -16.62 -2.79 -20.11
CA CYS A 32 -16.96 -4.03 -20.80
C CYS A 32 -16.23 -4.08 -22.13
N ASN A 33 -15.70 -5.26 -22.47
CA ASN A 33 -14.99 -5.50 -23.73
C ASN A 33 -15.92 -5.98 -24.86
N GLY A 34 -17.23 -6.15 -24.59
CA GLY A 34 -18.19 -6.69 -25.55
C GLY A 34 -18.04 -8.18 -25.83
N THR A 35 -17.21 -8.91 -25.07
CA THR A 35 -16.99 -10.36 -25.23
C THR A 35 -17.19 -11.15 -23.95
N SER A 36 -17.46 -10.47 -22.83
CA SER A 36 -17.73 -11.08 -21.52
C SER A 36 -18.95 -10.45 -20.84
N TYR A 37 -19.61 -11.22 -19.98
CA TYR A 37 -20.65 -10.72 -19.06
C TYR A 37 -20.07 -10.17 -17.75
N ASP A 38 -18.81 -10.48 -17.47
CA ASP A 38 -18.09 -9.97 -16.31
C ASP A 38 -17.31 -8.71 -16.67
N CYS A 39 -17.24 -7.78 -15.71
CA CYS A 39 -16.34 -6.65 -15.82
C CYS A 39 -14.88 -7.18 -15.85
N PRO A 40 -13.98 -6.57 -16.64
CA PRO A 40 -12.56 -6.94 -16.59
C PRO A 40 -11.98 -6.87 -15.17
N THR A 41 -10.80 -7.47 -14.99
CA THR A 41 -10.06 -7.39 -13.74
C THR A 41 -9.86 -5.94 -13.32
N ASP A 42 -10.05 -5.68 -12.03
CA ASP A 42 -9.83 -4.37 -11.40
C ASP A 42 -8.36 -3.96 -11.60
N VAL A 43 -8.16 -2.74 -12.12
CA VAL A 43 -6.84 -2.16 -12.34
C VAL A 43 -6.78 -0.77 -11.74
N HIS A 44 -5.58 -0.41 -11.27
CA HIS A 44 -5.33 0.88 -10.69
C HIS A 44 -4.12 1.57 -11.33
N LYS A 45 -3.94 2.86 -11.05
CA LYS A 45 -2.72 3.58 -11.40
C LYS A 45 -1.52 2.87 -10.77
N GLN A 46 -0.38 2.95 -11.43
CA GLN A 46 0.84 2.33 -10.96
C GLN A 46 1.20 2.84 -9.55
N ASP A 47 1.61 1.94 -8.66
CA ASP A 47 2.06 2.31 -7.32
C ASP A 47 3.20 3.33 -7.40
N GLY A 48 3.17 4.32 -6.50
CA GLY A 48 4.06 5.48 -6.52
C GLY A 48 3.58 6.65 -7.37
N THR A 49 2.50 6.49 -8.16
CA THR A 49 1.92 7.63 -8.92
C THR A 49 1.50 8.74 -7.96
N PRO A 50 1.89 10.01 -8.17
CA PRO A 50 1.47 11.11 -7.31
C PRO A 50 -0.05 11.27 -7.27
N CYS A 51 -0.57 11.56 -6.08
CA CYS A 51 -2.00 11.75 -5.82
C CYS A 51 -2.18 12.78 -4.70
N GLY A 52 -3.33 13.47 -4.65
CA GLY A 52 -3.62 14.45 -3.60
C GLY A 52 -2.52 15.51 -3.41
N ASN A 53 -2.15 15.76 -2.14
CA ASN A 53 -1.06 16.66 -1.76
C ASN A 53 0.11 15.85 -1.21
N ASP A 54 1.19 15.72 -2.00
CA ASP A 54 2.43 15.00 -1.64
C ASP A 54 2.22 13.52 -1.25
N ASN A 55 1.14 12.90 -1.72
CA ASN A 55 0.82 11.49 -1.49
C ASN A 55 1.10 10.65 -2.73
N HIS A 56 1.07 9.32 -2.55
CA HIS A 56 1.31 8.37 -3.62
C HIS A 56 0.25 7.28 -3.66
N CYS A 57 -0.05 6.82 -4.87
CA CYS A 57 -0.94 5.69 -5.08
C CYS A 57 -0.30 4.40 -4.57
N PHE A 58 -1.08 3.62 -3.84
CA PHE A 58 -0.73 2.24 -3.49
C PHE A 58 -1.99 1.37 -3.45
N LEU A 59 -1.98 0.25 -4.16
CA LEU A 59 -3.11 -0.69 -4.23
C LEU A 59 -4.45 0.01 -4.58
N GLY A 60 -4.38 1.00 -5.48
CA GLY A 60 -5.55 1.77 -5.92
C GLY A 60 -6.08 2.80 -4.92
N LEU A 61 -5.38 3.07 -3.82
CA LEU A 61 -5.72 4.12 -2.86
C LEU A 61 -4.68 5.23 -2.88
N CYS A 62 -5.10 6.48 -2.68
CA CYS A 62 -4.17 7.57 -2.44
C CYS A 62 -3.72 7.56 -0.98
N LEU A 63 -2.48 7.13 -0.74
CA LEU A 63 -1.97 6.90 0.60
C LEU A 63 -1.27 8.13 1.16
N ASP A 64 -1.82 8.66 2.25
CA ASP A 64 -1.18 9.67 3.08
C ASP A 64 -0.25 9.01 4.10
N LEU A 65 1.06 9.08 3.83
CA LEU A 65 2.10 8.47 4.65
C LEU A 65 2.12 9.03 6.09
N HIS A 66 1.79 10.31 6.25
CA HIS A 66 1.71 10.95 7.56
C HIS A 66 0.56 10.36 8.39
N THR A 67 -0.62 10.26 7.79
CA THR A 67 -1.78 9.64 8.41
C THR A 67 -1.52 8.15 8.70
N HIS A 68 -0.81 7.46 7.82
CA HIS A 68 -0.44 6.06 8.01
C HIS A 68 0.51 5.86 9.20
N CYS A 69 1.57 6.67 9.31
CA CYS A 69 2.46 6.64 10.46
C CYS A 69 1.72 6.90 11.78
N LYS A 70 0.75 7.82 11.78
CA LYS A 70 -0.09 8.06 12.96
C LYS A 70 -0.95 6.87 13.35
N ALA A 71 -1.52 6.18 12.37
CA ALA A 71 -2.33 5.00 12.61
C ALA A 71 -1.51 3.85 13.23
N LEU A 72 -0.27 3.68 12.78
CA LEU A 72 0.65 2.63 13.26
C LEU A 72 1.25 2.92 14.63
N PHE A 73 1.80 4.14 14.79
CA PHE A 73 2.69 4.45 15.90
C PHE A 73 2.15 5.52 16.86
N GLY A 74 0.98 6.08 16.57
CA GLY A 74 0.31 7.09 17.39
C GLY A 74 0.45 8.52 16.85
N PRO A 75 -0.25 9.48 17.47
CA PRO A 75 -0.52 10.80 16.88
C PRO A 75 0.71 11.67 16.60
N ASP A 76 1.83 11.43 17.30
CA ASP A 76 3.07 12.19 17.13
C ASP A 76 3.95 11.65 16.01
N ALA A 77 3.66 10.44 15.52
CA ALA A 77 4.44 9.78 14.49
C ALA A 77 4.28 10.49 13.14
N ARG A 78 5.37 10.49 12.37
CA ARG A 78 5.46 11.13 11.05
C ARG A 78 6.27 10.26 10.10
N GLU A 79 6.14 10.55 8.82
CA GLU A 79 6.95 10.02 7.74
C GLU A 79 8.46 10.17 8.03
N ALA A 80 9.21 9.10 7.83
CA ALA A 80 10.65 9.13 8.01
C ALA A 80 11.37 9.76 6.80
N PRO A 81 12.61 10.25 6.97
CA PRO A 81 13.44 10.66 5.85
C PRO A 81 13.69 9.49 4.86
N LEU A 82 13.92 9.81 3.59
CA LEU A 82 14.23 8.83 2.54
C LEU A 82 15.41 7.90 2.90
N SER A 83 16.35 8.36 3.74
CA SER A 83 17.45 7.52 4.24
C SER A 83 16.96 6.30 5.02
N CYS A 84 15.91 6.43 5.83
CA CYS A 84 15.29 5.32 6.55
C CYS A 84 14.72 4.28 5.57
N PHE A 85 13.98 4.75 4.57
CA PHE A 85 13.42 3.87 3.53
C PHE A 85 14.50 3.15 2.74
N LYS A 86 15.55 3.85 2.30
CA LYS A 86 16.67 3.22 1.59
C LYS A 86 17.38 2.17 2.44
N GLU A 87 17.73 2.52 3.67
CA GLU A 87 18.48 1.64 4.56
C GLU A 87 17.69 0.38 4.93
N MET A 88 16.37 0.51 5.13
CA MET A 88 15.53 -0.61 5.53
C MET A 88 15.05 -1.43 4.34
N ASN A 89 14.42 -0.80 3.34
CA ASN A 89 13.74 -1.52 2.26
C ASN A 89 14.70 -2.18 1.26
N MET A 90 15.97 -1.79 1.24
CA MET A 90 17.00 -2.45 0.44
C MET A 90 17.60 -3.70 1.11
N ARG A 91 17.23 -4.01 2.37
CA ARG A 91 17.68 -5.23 3.06
C ARG A 91 17.07 -6.49 2.48
N GLY A 92 15.78 -6.42 2.13
CA GLY A 92 15.03 -7.59 1.68
C GLY A 92 14.84 -8.60 2.81
N ASP A 93 14.38 -8.11 3.97
CA ASP A 93 14.03 -8.91 5.13
C ASP A 93 12.59 -8.63 5.58
N ARG A 94 12.17 -9.23 6.70
CA ARG A 94 10.80 -9.09 7.23
C ARG A 94 10.42 -7.67 7.66
N PHE A 95 11.39 -6.76 7.83
CA PHE A 95 11.17 -5.37 8.27
C PHE A 95 11.36 -4.36 7.13
N GLY A 96 12.03 -4.74 6.05
CA GLY A 96 12.23 -3.90 4.89
C GLY A 96 12.34 -4.70 3.59
N ASN A 97 11.31 -4.62 2.75
CA ASN A 97 11.18 -5.36 1.49
C ASN A 97 10.18 -4.67 0.54
N CYS A 98 10.21 -5.07 -0.73
CA CYS A 98 9.24 -4.72 -1.78
C CYS A 98 8.41 -5.96 -2.12
N GLY A 99 7.81 -6.57 -1.09
CA GLY A 99 7.06 -7.81 -1.20
C GLY A 99 7.91 -9.07 -1.01
N LYS A 100 7.27 -10.22 -1.21
CA LYS A 100 7.87 -11.55 -1.05
C LYS A 100 7.50 -12.46 -2.21
N ASP A 101 8.37 -13.41 -2.50
CA ASP A 101 8.14 -14.54 -3.40
C ASP A 101 8.24 -15.83 -2.58
N GLY A 102 7.09 -16.45 -2.30
CA GLY A 102 6.99 -17.54 -1.33
C GLY A 102 7.46 -17.11 0.07
N SER A 103 8.55 -17.69 0.55
CA SER A 103 9.20 -17.37 1.83
C SER A 103 10.35 -16.37 1.71
N VAL A 104 10.68 -15.92 0.49
CA VAL A 104 11.84 -15.06 0.25
C VAL A 104 11.40 -13.61 0.10
N PHE A 105 11.92 -12.73 0.96
CA PHE A 105 11.67 -11.30 0.86
C PHE A 105 12.47 -10.69 -0.29
N ARG A 106 11.80 -9.83 -1.06
CA ARG A 106 12.42 -9.13 -2.18
C ARG A 106 12.99 -7.80 -1.70
N LYS A 107 14.30 -7.62 -1.83
CA LYS A 107 14.92 -6.30 -1.63
C LYS A 107 14.40 -5.28 -2.64
N CYS A 108 14.16 -4.05 -2.20
CA CYS A 108 13.80 -2.95 -3.08
C CYS A 108 15.00 -2.49 -3.93
N ARG A 109 14.70 -1.95 -5.11
CA ARG A 109 15.65 -1.11 -5.85
C ARG A 109 15.59 0.30 -5.29
N GLU A 110 16.64 1.10 -5.47
CA GLU A 110 16.69 2.46 -4.93
C GLU A 110 15.49 3.34 -5.30
N LYS A 111 14.96 3.19 -6.52
CA LYS A 111 13.79 3.93 -7.00
C LYS A 111 12.45 3.41 -6.44
N ASP A 112 12.45 2.21 -5.89
CA ASP A 112 11.26 1.49 -5.40
C ASP A 112 11.20 1.50 -3.86
N VAL A 113 12.16 2.11 -3.16
CA VAL A 113 12.27 2.06 -1.68
C VAL A 113 11.10 2.72 -0.96
N LEU A 114 10.34 3.58 -1.62
CA LEU A 114 9.14 4.20 -1.05
C LEU A 114 7.90 3.32 -1.22
N CYS A 115 7.94 2.30 -2.09
CA CYS A 115 6.86 1.32 -2.30
C CYS A 115 7.12 0.01 -1.53
N GLY A 116 7.88 0.12 -0.43
CA GLY A 116 8.29 -1.01 0.39
C GLY A 116 7.57 -1.03 1.73
N ARG A 117 8.30 -1.30 2.81
CA ARG A 117 7.77 -1.18 4.17
C ARG A 117 7.79 0.27 4.62
N VAL A 118 6.73 0.67 5.32
CA VAL A 118 6.57 2.01 5.88
C VAL A 118 7.67 2.30 6.90
N GLN A 119 8.23 3.50 6.85
CA GLN A 119 9.20 3.97 7.85
C GLN A 119 8.71 5.29 8.44
N CYS A 120 8.69 5.35 9.77
CA CYS A 120 8.21 6.49 10.53
C CYS A 120 9.25 6.99 11.53
N VAL A 121 9.06 8.22 12.01
CA VAL A 121 9.85 8.86 13.07
C VAL A 121 8.93 9.46 14.11
N ASN A 122 9.50 10.02 15.18
CA ASN A 122 8.77 10.62 16.30
C ASN A 122 7.78 9.65 16.98
N VAL A 123 8.14 8.37 16.98
CA VAL A 123 7.39 7.35 17.71
C VAL A 123 7.71 7.49 19.19
N GLY A 124 6.71 7.92 19.96
CA GLY A 124 6.78 8.05 21.41
C GLY A 124 6.54 6.71 22.09
N LYS A 125 5.51 6.65 22.96
CA LYS A 125 5.14 5.40 23.62
C LYS A 125 4.30 4.54 22.67
N ILE A 126 4.84 3.40 22.24
CA ILE A 126 4.11 2.41 21.46
C ILE A 126 2.97 1.85 22.33
N SER A 127 1.75 2.32 22.09
CA SER A 127 0.59 2.04 22.94
C SER A 127 -0.40 1.03 22.35
N ARG A 128 -0.27 0.74 21.05
CA ARG A 128 -1.11 -0.19 20.29
C ARG A 128 -0.29 -0.95 19.26
N ILE A 129 0.52 -1.90 19.70
CA ILE A 129 0.85 -3.00 18.81
C ILE A 129 -0.40 -3.88 18.79
N ALA A 130 -1.08 -3.98 17.65
CA ALA A 130 -2.06 -5.04 17.46
C ALA A 130 -1.35 -6.37 17.73
N THR A 131 -1.89 -7.19 18.63
CA THR A 131 -1.30 -8.45 19.09
C THR A 131 -0.71 -9.25 17.91
N GLY A 132 0.62 -9.34 17.83
CA GLY A 132 1.33 -10.11 16.80
C GLY A 132 2.34 -9.33 15.95
N GLN A 133 2.25 -8.00 15.84
CA GLN A 133 3.20 -7.22 15.03
C GLN A 133 4.47 -6.83 15.80
N GLU A 134 5.64 -7.30 15.39
CA GLU A 134 6.90 -6.75 15.93
C GLU A 134 7.19 -5.36 15.37
N VAL A 135 7.82 -4.52 16.19
CA VAL A 135 8.29 -3.19 15.80
C VAL A 135 9.80 -3.16 15.84
N LEU A 136 10.43 -2.64 14.78
CA LEU A 136 11.86 -2.45 14.70
C LEU A 136 12.23 -0.98 14.76
N GLN A 137 13.11 -0.65 15.68
CA GLN A 137 13.75 0.65 15.80
C GLN A 137 15.17 0.58 15.20
N THR A 138 15.47 1.41 14.20
CA THR A 138 16.78 1.42 13.53
C THR A 138 17.38 2.84 13.50
N PRO A 139 18.56 3.07 14.10
CA PRO A 139 19.29 4.34 13.95
C PRO A 139 19.91 4.48 12.56
N VAL A 140 19.59 5.57 11.84
CA VAL A 140 20.11 5.89 10.50
C VAL A 140 20.46 7.36 10.44
N GLY A 141 21.76 7.69 10.27
CA GLY A 141 22.21 9.08 10.07
C GLY A 141 21.78 10.05 11.19
N GLY A 142 21.71 9.59 12.44
CA GLY A 142 21.27 10.39 13.59
C GLY A 142 19.75 10.49 13.76
N THR A 143 18.97 9.88 12.87
CA THR A 143 17.52 9.72 13.00
C THR A 143 17.19 8.31 13.47
N VAL A 144 16.18 8.18 14.32
CA VAL A 144 15.67 6.87 14.74
C VAL A 144 14.45 6.53 13.90
N CYS A 145 14.60 5.57 13.00
CA CYS A 145 13.55 5.07 12.12
C CYS A 145 12.76 3.96 12.81
N TRP A 146 11.48 3.89 12.56
CA TRP A 146 10.56 2.89 13.10
C TRP A 146 9.77 2.24 11.98
N GLY A 147 9.73 0.91 11.98
CA GLY A 147 8.94 0.12 11.05
C GLY A 147 8.31 -1.08 11.76
N THR A 148 7.36 -1.73 11.11
CA THR A 148 6.73 -2.96 11.61
C THR A 148 7.24 -4.17 10.85
N GLU A 149 7.17 -5.35 11.46
CA GLU A 149 7.36 -6.64 10.77
C GLU A 149 6.22 -6.90 9.78
N PHE A 150 6.54 -7.51 8.65
CA PHE A 150 5.58 -8.05 7.69
C PHE A 150 4.64 -9.03 8.39
N ASP A 151 3.35 -8.72 8.43
CA ASP A 151 2.35 -9.57 9.11
C ASP A 151 1.93 -10.73 8.20
N LEU A 152 1.88 -11.94 8.76
CA LEU A 152 1.49 -13.18 8.08
C LEU A 152 0.11 -13.70 8.53
N GLY A 153 -0.60 -12.99 9.41
CA GLY A 153 -1.88 -13.42 9.98
C GLY A 153 -3.06 -13.38 8.99
N GLU A 154 -3.81 -14.48 8.91
CA GLU A 154 -4.92 -14.75 7.97
C GLU A 154 -5.84 -13.55 7.70
N ASP A 155 -6.01 -13.22 6.41
CA ASP A 155 -6.94 -12.21 5.85
C ASP A 155 -6.86 -10.77 6.39
N VAL A 156 -5.78 -10.39 7.10
CA VAL A 156 -5.59 -9.01 7.57
C VAL A 156 -4.71 -8.20 6.60
N TYR A 157 -5.19 -7.01 6.23
CA TYR A 157 -4.43 -6.03 5.44
C TYR A 157 -3.17 -5.59 6.20
N ASP A 158 -1.99 -5.81 5.63
CA ASP A 158 -0.72 -5.45 6.24
C ASP A 158 -0.50 -3.92 6.20
N LEU A 159 -0.84 -3.26 7.31
CA LEU A 159 -0.65 -1.82 7.50
C LEU A 159 0.83 -1.39 7.45
N GLY A 160 1.79 -2.30 7.48
CA GLY A 160 3.19 -1.95 7.34
C GLY A 160 3.65 -1.80 5.88
N ALA A 161 2.82 -2.13 4.90
CA ALA A 161 3.12 -1.98 3.48
C ALA A 161 2.75 -0.59 2.94
N VAL A 162 3.54 -0.09 1.99
CA VAL A 162 3.39 1.21 1.31
C VAL A 162 3.42 1.05 -0.18
#